data_AF-A0A351M1G8-F1
#
_entry.id   AF-A0A351M1G8-F1
#
_cell.length_a   1.000
_cell.length_b   1.000
_cell.length_c   1.000
_cell.angle_alpha   90.00
_cell.angle_beta   90.00
_cell.angle_gamma   90.00
#
_symmetry.space_group_name_H-M   'P 1'
#
loop_
_entity.id
_entity.type
_entity.pdbx_description
1 polymer ?
#
loop_
_entity_poly.entity_id
_entity_poly.type
_entity_poly.pdbx_seq_one_letter_code
_entity_poly.pdbx_strand_id
1 'polypeptide(L)'
;MTVAAATPIELVQGVYATLDERLEIGRRRLGRPLTLAEKILINHLDDPEGAGLERGVSYVDLRPDRVALQDATAQMAWLQFMTAGLDEVRVPTTTHCDHLIQARDDGKTDLLTAIDGNREVYDFLASVCARYGAGFWKPGSGIIHQVVLEQYAFPGGMMIGTDSHTPNAGGLAMVAIGVGGADAVDVMTGFPWNVRWPKLIGIHLTGELSGWSAPKDVILKVADILTVNGGTGAIVEYFGPGARSLSATGKGTICNMGAEIGATTSVFAYDDAVARYLKSTGREALADAANAVAHHLRADDEVEADPGAFFDQVIELDLSTLSPHINGPHTPDLSRPVAELGAEAEREGWPLEVSAGLIGSCTNSSYEDITRAASIARDALAKGLTAKAPLLITPGSEQVRATIERDGLLADFEALGAKVLANACGPCIGQWDRQDMEDGVPNSIVTSYNRNFPKRNDGYATTHAFVTSPETVMALTIAGRLDFDPANDTLTNDVGEEVRLTVG
;
A
#
# COMPACT_ATOMS: atom_id res chain seq x y z
N MET A 1 -2.00 -25.14 13.90
CA MET A 1 -2.96 -24.03 14.15
C MET A 1 -4.13 -24.10 13.16
N THR A 2 -5.35 -23.66 13.51
CA THR A 2 -6.49 -23.68 12.58
C THR A 2 -6.34 -22.59 11.51
N VAL A 3 -6.41 -22.95 10.22
CA VAL A 3 -6.42 -22.00 9.11
C VAL A 3 -7.72 -21.18 9.16
N ALA A 4 -7.60 -19.86 9.20
CA ALA A 4 -8.73 -18.93 9.27
C ALA A 4 -8.72 -17.95 8.08
N ALA A 5 -9.91 -17.60 7.60
CA ALA A 5 -10.09 -16.66 6.49
C ALA A 5 -9.73 -15.21 6.86
N ALA A 6 -9.79 -14.88 8.16
CA ALA A 6 -9.43 -13.58 8.74
C ALA A 6 -8.64 -13.79 10.05
N THR A 7 -8.02 -12.74 10.58
CA THR A 7 -7.32 -12.81 11.87
C THR A 7 -8.28 -13.16 13.00
N PRO A 8 -8.08 -14.27 13.73
CA PRO A 8 -8.95 -14.67 14.84
C PRO A 8 -8.90 -13.66 15.98
N ILE A 9 -10.03 -13.43 16.63
CA ILE A 9 -10.11 -12.50 17.78
C ILE A 9 -9.23 -12.97 18.95
N GLU A 10 -9.05 -14.28 19.12
CA GLU A 10 -8.24 -14.87 20.18
C GLU A 10 -6.76 -14.47 20.05
N LEU A 11 -6.26 -14.35 18.82
CA LEU A 11 -4.90 -13.86 18.56
C LEU A 11 -4.78 -12.41 19.01
N VAL A 12 -5.72 -11.56 18.60
CA VAL A 12 -5.74 -10.13 18.95
C VAL A 12 -5.83 -9.92 20.46
N GLN A 13 -6.70 -10.68 21.13
CA GLN A 13 -6.82 -10.65 22.59
C GLN A 13 -5.53 -11.11 23.29
N GLY A 14 -4.82 -12.09 22.72
CA GLY A 14 -3.51 -12.51 23.21
C GLY A 14 -2.47 -11.38 23.15
N VAL A 15 -2.41 -10.66 22.04
CA VAL A 15 -1.52 -9.48 21.87
C VAL A 15 -1.90 -8.36 22.85
N TYR A 16 -3.20 -8.11 23.05
CA TYR A 16 -3.67 -7.04 23.92
C TYR A 16 -3.49 -7.35 25.41
N ALA A 17 -3.58 -8.62 25.80
CA ALA A 17 -3.43 -9.05 27.18
C ALA A 17 -2.03 -8.75 27.77
N THR A 18 -1.02 -8.54 26.93
CA THR A 18 0.35 -8.26 27.38
C THR A 18 0.71 -6.77 27.37
N LEU A 19 -0.15 -5.90 26.83
CA LEU A 19 0.19 -4.48 26.62
C LEU A 19 0.55 -3.76 27.93
N ASP A 20 -0.27 -3.90 28.97
CA ASP A 20 -0.03 -3.18 30.23
C ASP A 20 1.36 -3.50 30.82
N GLU A 21 1.66 -4.79 30.99
CA GLU A 21 2.93 -5.26 31.57
C GLU A 21 4.12 -4.87 30.69
N ARG A 22 4.06 -5.15 29.38
CA ARG A 22 5.22 -4.97 28.50
C ARG A 22 5.52 -3.50 28.23
N LEU A 23 4.49 -2.66 28.13
CA LEU A 23 4.69 -1.22 27.96
C LEU A 23 5.17 -0.55 29.25
N GLU A 24 4.81 -1.05 30.42
CA GLU A 24 5.41 -0.61 31.69
C GLU A 24 6.91 -0.94 31.74
N ILE A 25 7.31 -2.15 31.34
CA ILE A 25 8.72 -2.53 31.19
C ILE A 25 9.42 -1.58 30.22
N GLY A 26 8.82 -1.32 29.06
CA GLY A 26 9.35 -0.38 28.06
C GLY A 26 9.60 1.02 28.62
N ARG A 27 8.59 1.62 29.26
CA ARG A 27 8.70 2.96 29.88
C ARG A 27 9.75 2.99 30.99
N ARG A 28 9.81 1.96 31.83
CA ARG A 28 10.82 1.86 32.89
C ARG A 28 12.23 1.77 32.33
N ARG A 29 12.45 0.96 31.29
CA ARG A 29 13.78 0.74 30.68
C ARG A 29 14.27 1.94 29.89
N LEU A 30 13.37 2.62 29.18
CA LEU A 30 13.70 3.83 28.41
C LEU A 30 13.67 5.10 29.25
N GLY A 31 12.99 5.09 30.40
CA GLY A 31 12.87 6.24 31.30
C GLY A 31 12.03 7.39 30.73
N ARG A 32 11.18 7.12 29.73
CA ARG A 32 10.37 8.12 29.03
C ARG A 32 9.09 7.54 28.42
N PRO A 33 8.13 8.40 28.02
CA PRO A 33 7.01 8.02 27.17
C PRO A 33 7.42 7.36 25.84
N LEU A 34 6.51 6.59 25.26
CA LEU A 34 6.75 5.74 24.08
C LEU A 34 5.97 6.23 22.85
N THR A 35 6.62 6.20 21.69
CA THR A 35 5.92 6.35 20.41
C THR A 35 5.09 5.10 20.10
N LEU A 36 4.18 5.16 19.13
CA LEU A 36 3.38 3.99 18.74
C LEU A 36 4.26 2.84 18.24
N ALA A 37 5.22 3.14 17.37
CA ALA A 37 6.14 2.14 16.84
C ALA A 37 6.89 1.42 17.98
N GLU A 38 7.38 2.16 18.97
CA GLU A 38 8.04 1.56 20.14
C GLU A 38 7.09 0.69 20.97
N LYS A 39 5.85 1.15 21.20
CA LYS A 39 4.86 0.35 21.92
C LYS A 39 4.64 -1.00 21.25
N ILE A 40 4.44 -1.01 19.94
CA ILE A 40 4.22 -2.24 19.18
C ILE A 40 5.48 -3.12 19.24
N LEU A 41 6.67 -2.59 18.95
CA LEU A 41 7.91 -3.38 18.98
C LEU A 41 8.19 -3.98 20.36
N ILE A 42 8.00 -3.22 21.44
CA ILE A 42 8.23 -3.69 22.82
C ILE A 42 7.26 -4.82 23.20
N ASN A 43 6.00 -4.72 22.77
CA ASN A 43 5.01 -5.77 23.03
C ASN A 43 5.37 -7.09 22.31
N HIS A 44 6.17 -7.04 21.26
CA HIS A 44 6.58 -8.19 20.44
C HIS A 44 8.03 -8.65 20.65
N LEU A 45 8.77 -8.08 21.62
CA LEU A 45 10.11 -8.60 21.97
C LEU A 45 10.03 -10.08 22.41
N ASP A 46 11.05 -10.88 22.11
CA ASP A 46 11.16 -12.22 22.70
C ASP A 46 11.53 -12.11 24.20
N ASP A 47 12.44 -11.19 24.53
CA ASP A 47 12.87 -10.85 25.89
C ASP A 47 12.71 -9.34 26.16
N PRO A 48 11.58 -8.90 26.75
CA PRO A 48 11.32 -7.47 26.98
C PRO A 48 12.22 -6.85 28.05
N GLU A 49 12.82 -7.65 28.94
CA GLU A 49 13.68 -7.18 30.03
C GLU A 49 15.15 -7.07 29.59
N GLY A 50 15.62 -8.03 28.79
CA GLY A 50 17.02 -8.13 28.39
C GLY A 50 17.37 -7.51 27.03
N ALA A 51 16.41 -7.36 26.10
CA ALA A 51 16.71 -6.91 24.73
C ALA A 51 17.30 -5.50 24.67
N GLY A 52 18.31 -5.25 23.83
CA GLY A 52 18.88 -3.91 23.63
C GLY A 52 17.89 -2.98 22.91
N LEU A 53 17.68 -1.77 23.43
CA LEU A 53 16.70 -0.80 22.88
C LEU A 53 17.37 0.44 22.27
N GLU A 54 18.65 0.36 21.94
CA GLU A 54 19.38 1.47 21.33
C GLU A 54 19.09 1.53 19.81
N ARG A 55 18.41 2.61 19.39
CA ARG A 55 18.01 2.84 17.99
C ARG A 55 19.18 2.83 17.03
N GLY A 56 19.05 2.07 15.96
CA GLY A 56 20.05 1.92 14.90
C GLY A 56 21.29 1.12 15.31
N VAL A 57 21.37 0.58 16.53
CA VAL A 57 22.55 -0.12 17.07
C VAL A 57 22.20 -1.53 17.53
N SER A 58 21.21 -1.66 18.41
CA SER A 58 20.85 -2.96 18.99
C SER A 58 20.19 -3.86 17.96
N TYR A 59 20.53 -5.16 17.99
CA TYR A 59 19.73 -6.20 17.34
C TYR A 59 18.84 -6.85 18.39
N VAL A 60 17.58 -7.06 18.03
CA VAL A 60 16.56 -7.63 18.90
C VAL A 60 15.89 -8.81 18.22
N ASP A 61 15.39 -9.71 19.05
CA ASP A 61 14.57 -10.83 18.65
C ASP A 61 13.10 -10.44 18.86
N LEU A 62 12.31 -10.49 17.77
CA LEU A 62 10.89 -10.16 17.76
C LEU A 62 10.04 -11.40 17.43
N ARG A 63 8.79 -11.37 17.85
CA ARG A 63 7.79 -12.43 17.61
C ARG A 63 6.63 -11.89 16.78
N PRO A 64 6.74 -11.86 15.43
CA PRO A 64 5.63 -11.48 14.58
C PRO A 64 4.42 -12.41 14.78
N ASP A 65 3.22 -11.85 14.75
CA ASP A 65 1.97 -12.58 14.94
C ASP A 65 1.62 -13.48 13.76
N ARG A 66 2.11 -13.13 12.57
CA ARG A 66 1.79 -13.83 11.31
C ARG A 66 2.82 -13.59 10.21
N VAL A 67 2.72 -14.42 9.18
CA VAL A 67 3.48 -14.32 7.92
C VAL A 67 2.52 -14.22 6.72
N ALA A 68 2.85 -13.38 5.75
CA ALA A 68 2.17 -13.32 4.45
C ALA A 68 3.16 -13.46 3.29
N LEU A 69 2.87 -14.36 2.35
CA LEU A 69 3.72 -14.66 1.21
C LEU A 69 2.97 -14.37 -0.09
N GLN A 70 3.64 -13.82 -1.09
CA GLN A 70 3.10 -13.71 -2.46
C GLN A 70 3.73 -14.77 -3.37
N ASP A 71 3.04 -15.21 -4.42
CA ASP A 71 3.38 -16.40 -5.21
C ASP A 71 4.75 -16.37 -5.92
N ALA A 72 5.29 -15.20 -6.25
CA ALA A 72 6.64 -15.09 -6.80
C ALA A 72 7.75 -15.36 -5.76
N THR A 73 7.53 -15.02 -4.47
CA THR A 73 8.52 -15.27 -3.39
C THR A 73 8.16 -16.50 -2.53
N ALA A 74 6.89 -16.88 -2.48
CA ALA A 74 6.37 -17.99 -1.69
C ALA A 74 6.97 -19.32 -2.12
N GLN A 75 7.24 -19.50 -3.42
CA GLN A 75 7.83 -20.73 -3.95
C GLN A 75 9.12 -21.09 -3.20
N MET A 76 10.06 -20.15 -3.14
CA MET A 76 11.35 -20.36 -2.48
C MET A 76 11.26 -20.37 -0.96
N ALA A 77 10.34 -19.63 -0.36
CA ALA A 77 10.10 -19.69 1.08
C ALA A 77 9.57 -21.07 1.49
N TRP A 78 8.59 -21.63 0.76
CA TRP A 78 8.07 -22.96 1.02
C TRP A 78 9.09 -24.06 0.78
N LEU A 79 9.87 -23.99 -0.30
CA LEU A 79 10.96 -24.96 -0.53
C LEU A 79 11.98 -24.97 0.61
N GLN A 80 12.33 -23.81 1.18
CA GLN A 80 13.19 -23.73 2.35
C GLN A 80 12.51 -24.28 3.61
N PHE A 81 11.25 -23.90 3.89
CA PHE A 81 10.48 -24.42 5.01
C PHE A 81 10.38 -25.95 5.01
N MET A 82 10.17 -26.55 3.83
CA MET A 82 10.11 -28.02 3.66
C MET A 82 11.37 -28.73 4.15
N THR A 83 12.54 -28.07 4.11
CA THR A 83 13.80 -28.65 4.61
C THR A 83 13.92 -28.63 6.13
N ALA A 84 13.08 -27.84 6.83
CA ALA A 84 13.08 -27.77 8.29
C ALA A 84 12.52 -29.04 8.95
N GLY A 85 11.82 -29.90 8.20
CA GLY A 85 11.28 -31.17 8.71
C GLY A 85 10.15 -31.02 9.73
N LEU A 86 9.48 -29.86 9.77
CA LEU A 86 8.32 -29.61 10.62
C LEU A 86 7.02 -30.08 9.96
N ASP A 87 6.03 -30.44 10.77
CA ASP A 87 4.72 -30.89 10.29
C ASP A 87 3.75 -29.77 9.93
N GLU A 88 3.89 -28.59 10.56
CA GLU A 88 3.06 -27.41 10.32
C GLU A 88 3.84 -26.12 10.64
N VAL A 89 3.38 -24.99 10.09
CA VAL A 89 3.89 -23.65 10.44
C VAL A 89 3.55 -23.29 11.90
N ARG A 90 4.41 -22.50 12.54
CA ARG A 90 4.30 -22.08 13.94
C ARG A 90 3.50 -20.81 14.18
N VAL A 91 3.28 -20.01 13.13
CA VAL A 91 2.41 -18.83 13.15
C VAL A 91 1.42 -18.87 11.98
N PRO A 92 0.24 -18.21 12.07
CA PRO A 92 -0.65 -18.06 10.94
C PRO A 92 0.11 -17.58 9.70
N THR A 93 0.04 -18.35 8.64
CA THR A 93 0.77 -18.10 7.38
C THR A 93 -0.21 -18.17 6.22
N THR A 94 -0.07 -17.26 5.25
CA THR A 94 -0.91 -17.23 4.05
C THR A 94 -0.08 -17.01 2.80
N THR A 95 -0.37 -17.74 1.72
CA THR A 95 0.15 -17.48 0.37
C THR A 95 -0.92 -16.86 -0.52
N HIS A 96 -0.54 -15.83 -1.28
CA HIS A 96 -1.39 -15.06 -2.18
C HIS A 96 -0.92 -15.17 -3.63
N CYS A 97 -1.83 -15.48 -4.57
CA CYS A 97 -1.51 -15.65 -5.98
C CYS A 97 -1.86 -14.42 -6.83
N ASP A 98 -0.94 -13.47 -6.91
CA ASP A 98 -1.15 -12.14 -7.48
C ASP A 98 -0.01 -11.63 -8.40
N HIS A 99 1.17 -12.26 -8.41
CA HIS A 99 2.31 -11.83 -9.24
C HIS A 99 2.46 -12.59 -10.56
N LEU A 100 1.69 -13.67 -10.77
CA LEU A 100 1.82 -14.53 -11.96
C LEU A 100 0.68 -14.35 -12.99
N ILE A 101 -0.15 -13.32 -12.83
CA ILE A 101 -1.22 -12.99 -13.79
C ILE A 101 -0.76 -11.83 -14.66
N GLN A 102 -0.50 -12.11 -15.93
CA GLN A 102 -0.07 -11.13 -16.93
C GLN A 102 -1.28 -10.39 -17.53
N ALA A 103 -1.25 -9.06 -17.48
CA ALA A 103 -2.27 -8.24 -18.13
C ALA A 103 -2.04 -8.21 -19.64
N ARG A 104 -3.08 -8.49 -20.43
CA ARG A 104 -3.05 -8.45 -21.90
C ARG A 104 -4.42 -8.08 -22.48
N ASP A 105 -5.40 -8.95 -22.28
CA ASP A 105 -6.68 -8.88 -22.97
C ASP A 105 -7.77 -8.27 -22.10
N ASP A 106 -8.12 -8.93 -21.00
CA ASP A 106 -9.09 -8.49 -19.99
C ASP A 106 -8.97 -9.36 -18.73
N GLY A 107 -9.52 -8.91 -17.60
CA GLY A 107 -9.32 -9.60 -16.33
C GLY A 107 -9.78 -11.06 -16.27
N LYS A 108 -10.80 -11.46 -17.04
CA LYS A 108 -11.28 -12.85 -17.05
C LYS A 108 -10.40 -13.73 -17.93
N THR A 109 -10.09 -13.24 -19.13
CA THR A 109 -9.26 -13.97 -20.10
C THR A 109 -7.83 -14.14 -19.57
N ASP A 110 -7.26 -13.09 -19.00
CA ASP A 110 -5.91 -13.08 -18.44
C ASP A 110 -5.81 -14.03 -17.23
N LEU A 111 -6.83 -14.05 -16.36
CA LEU A 111 -6.89 -14.97 -15.23
C LEU A 111 -6.95 -16.44 -15.68
N LEU A 112 -7.78 -16.77 -16.66
CA LEU A 112 -7.88 -18.14 -17.19
C LEU A 112 -6.55 -18.58 -17.83
N THR A 113 -5.91 -17.68 -18.57
CA THR A 113 -4.60 -17.92 -19.18
C THR A 113 -3.53 -18.16 -18.10
N ALA A 114 -3.53 -17.36 -17.04
CA ALA A 114 -2.60 -17.52 -15.93
C ALA A 114 -2.81 -18.83 -15.16
N ILE A 115 -4.08 -19.24 -14.91
CA ILE A 115 -4.41 -20.52 -14.25
C ILE A 115 -3.89 -21.70 -15.07
N ASP A 116 -3.99 -21.65 -16.39
CA ASP A 116 -3.49 -22.71 -17.25
C ASP A 116 -1.96 -22.71 -17.33
N GLY A 117 -1.37 -21.55 -17.63
CA GLY A 117 0.07 -21.39 -17.84
C GLY A 117 0.92 -21.60 -16.59
N ASN A 118 0.41 -21.26 -15.40
CA ASN A 118 1.11 -21.39 -14.12
C ASN A 118 0.57 -22.53 -13.25
N ARG A 119 -0.17 -23.48 -13.83
CA ARG A 119 -0.84 -24.56 -13.09
C ARG A 119 0.08 -25.31 -12.14
N GLU A 120 1.30 -25.64 -12.57
CA GLU A 120 2.29 -26.35 -11.74
C GLU A 120 2.62 -25.58 -10.46
N VAL A 121 2.86 -24.27 -10.58
CA VAL A 121 3.17 -23.39 -9.45
C VAL A 121 1.97 -23.27 -8.51
N TYR A 122 0.77 -23.07 -9.05
CA TYR A 122 -0.44 -22.94 -8.23
C TYR A 122 -0.79 -24.25 -7.52
N ASP A 123 -0.64 -25.40 -8.17
CA ASP A 123 -0.85 -26.71 -7.56
C ASP A 123 0.18 -26.99 -6.46
N PHE A 124 1.46 -26.61 -6.68
CA PHE A 124 2.49 -26.67 -5.65
C PHE A 124 2.12 -25.80 -4.45
N LEU A 125 1.80 -24.52 -4.64
CA LEU A 125 1.49 -23.59 -3.56
C LEU A 125 0.20 -23.98 -2.81
N ALA A 126 -0.83 -24.46 -3.51
CA ALA A 126 -2.05 -24.95 -2.88
C ALA A 126 -1.78 -26.20 -2.03
N SER A 127 -1.05 -27.18 -2.57
CA SER A 127 -0.75 -28.44 -1.88
C SER A 127 0.19 -28.25 -0.69
N VAL A 128 1.19 -27.39 -0.81
CA VAL A 128 2.16 -27.12 0.25
C VAL A 128 1.52 -26.33 1.40
N CYS A 129 0.65 -25.35 1.11
CA CYS A 129 -0.14 -24.67 2.13
C CYS A 129 -1.05 -25.65 2.88
N ALA A 130 -1.76 -26.53 2.15
CA ALA A 130 -2.61 -27.55 2.75
C ALA A 130 -1.82 -28.55 3.61
N ARG A 131 -0.62 -28.96 3.17
CA ARG A 131 0.24 -29.89 3.92
C ARG A 131 0.71 -29.33 5.25
N TYR A 132 1.05 -28.04 5.30
CA TYR A 132 1.69 -27.42 6.46
C TYR A 132 0.77 -26.48 7.26
N GLY A 133 -0.53 -26.51 7.01
CA GLY A 133 -1.51 -25.77 7.79
C GLY A 133 -1.49 -24.25 7.56
N ALA A 134 -1.23 -23.82 6.33
CA ALA A 134 -1.29 -22.41 5.91
C ALA A 134 -2.51 -22.11 5.03
N GLY A 135 -2.92 -20.85 5.00
CA GLY A 135 -3.97 -20.37 4.11
C GLY A 135 -3.46 -20.17 2.67
N PHE A 136 -4.34 -20.40 1.70
CA PHE A 136 -4.04 -20.24 0.28
C PHE A 136 -5.11 -19.38 -0.39
N TRP A 137 -4.72 -18.20 -0.84
CA TRP A 137 -5.54 -17.29 -1.63
C TRP A 137 -5.31 -17.56 -3.12
N LYS A 138 -6.36 -18.05 -3.78
CA LYS A 138 -6.32 -18.51 -5.17
C LYS A 138 -6.02 -17.38 -6.15
N PRO A 139 -5.50 -17.70 -7.36
CA PRO A 139 -5.35 -16.71 -8.42
C PRO A 139 -6.65 -15.92 -8.65
N GLY A 140 -6.53 -14.59 -8.69
CA GLY A 140 -7.66 -13.67 -8.86
C GLY A 140 -8.39 -13.27 -7.57
N SER A 141 -7.97 -13.78 -6.40
CA SER A 141 -8.57 -13.36 -5.12
C SER A 141 -8.27 -11.90 -4.77
N GLY A 142 -7.12 -11.39 -5.20
CA GLY A 142 -6.63 -10.06 -4.84
C GLY A 142 -5.15 -10.02 -4.55
N ILE A 143 -4.65 -8.80 -4.56
CA ILE A 143 -3.26 -8.45 -4.27
C ILE A 143 -3.02 -8.60 -2.76
N ILE A 144 -1.91 -9.22 -2.39
CA ILE A 144 -1.55 -9.60 -1.01
C ILE A 144 -1.85 -8.50 0.02
N HIS A 145 -1.46 -7.25 -0.26
CA HIS A 145 -1.60 -6.14 0.68
C HIS A 145 -3.03 -5.68 0.88
N GLN A 146 -3.85 -5.75 -0.18
CA GLN A 146 -5.27 -5.42 -0.09
C GLN A 146 -6.00 -6.50 0.72
N VAL A 147 -5.74 -7.77 0.42
CA VAL A 147 -6.31 -8.90 1.18
C VAL A 147 -5.85 -8.85 2.65
N VAL A 148 -4.58 -8.51 2.91
CA VAL A 148 -4.08 -8.31 4.27
C VAL A 148 -4.81 -7.18 4.97
N LEU A 149 -5.01 -6.03 4.34
CA LEU A 149 -5.73 -4.92 4.94
C LEU A 149 -7.18 -5.31 5.28
N GLU A 150 -7.85 -6.03 4.38
CA GLU A 150 -9.25 -6.43 4.49
C GLU A 150 -9.50 -7.54 5.52
N GLN A 151 -8.57 -8.47 5.67
CA GLN A 151 -8.80 -9.72 6.43
C GLN A 151 -7.88 -9.91 7.62
N TYR A 152 -6.67 -9.34 7.59
CA TYR A 152 -5.58 -9.80 8.46
C TYR A 152 -4.93 -8.73 9.35
N ALA A 153 -4.80 -7.52 8.85
CA ALA A 153 -4.22 -6.43 9.61
C ALA A 153 -5.14 -6.02 10.76
N PHE A 154 -4.57 -5.75 11.93
CA PHE A 154 -5.29 -5.28 13.10
C PHE A 154 -4.41 -4.33 13.93
N PRO A 155 -5.02 -3.39 14.69
CA PRO A 155 -4.28 -2.42 15.48
C PRO A 155 -3.39 -3.06 16.53
N GLY A 156 -2.15 -2.59 16.64
CA GLY A 156 -1.18 -3.04 17.64
C GLY A 156 -0.48 -4.35 17.31
N GLY A 157 -0.85 -5.03 16.23
CA GLY A 157 -0.18 -6.27 15.81
C GLY A 157 1.16 -6.04 15.11
N MET A 158 1.89 -7.13 14.91
CA MET A 158 3.14 -7.19 14.16
C MET A 158 3.10 -8.30 13.11
N MET A 159 3.50 -8.00 11.86
CA MET A 159 3.65 -9.04 10.84
C MET A 159 4.88 -8.83 9.97
N ILE A 160 5.32 -9.92 9.35
CA ILE A 160 6.28 -9.88 8.25
C ILE A 160 5.64 -10.43 6.98
N GLY A 161 6.06 -9.90 5.84
CA GLY A 161 5.63 -10.36 4.52
C GLY A 161 6.78 -10.42 3.53
N THR A 162 6.78 -11.40 2.63
CA THR A 162 7.84 -11.54 1.61
C THR A 162 7.63 -10.61 0.43
N ASP A 163 7.33 -9.35 0.74
CA ASP A 163 7.09 -8.28 -0.21
C ASP A 163 7.39 -6.91 0.43
N SER A 164 7.98 -6.00 -0.34
CA SER A 164 8.39 -4.68 0.15
C SER A 164 7.24 -3.78 0.56
N HIS A 165 6.04 -3.96 0.01
CA HIS A 165 4.87 -3.10 0.25
C HIS A 165 3.98 -3.61 1.39
N THR A 166 4.46 -4.60 2.15
CA THR A 166 3.88 -5.07 3.42
C THR A 166 3.55 -3.93 4.40
N PRO A 167 4.31 -2.81 4.47
CA PRO A 167 3.96 -1.62 5.25
C PRO A 167 2.54 -1.06 5.02
N ASN A 168 1.84 -1.43 3.94
CA ASN A 168 0.43 -1.05 3.72
C ASN A 168 -0.48 -1.29 4.94
N ALA A 169 -0.24 -2.36 5.71
CA ALA A 169 -1.01 -2.67 6.92
C ALA A 169 -0.81 -1.66 8.07
N GLY A 170 0.21 -0.80 7.99
CA GLY A 170 0.41 0.34 8.89
C GLY A 170 -0.75 1.33 8.90
N GLY A 171 -1.57 1.35 7.84
CA GLY A 171 -2.81 2.11 7.79
C GLY A 171 -3.86 1.66 8.82
N LEU A 172 -3.76 0.43 9.34
CA LEU A 172 -4.58 -0.09 10.45
C LEU A 172 -3.80 -0.22 11.76
N ALA A 173 -2.81 0.66 11.98
CA ALA A 173 -2.01 0.71 13.20
C ALA A 173 -1.24 -0.57 13.52
N MET A 174 -0.77 -1.27 12.48
CA MET A 174 0.03 -2.49 12.59
C MET A 174 1.47 -2.23 12.17
N VAL A 175 2.46 -2.78 12.89
CA VAL A 175 3.85 -2.79 12.39
C VAL A 175 4.01 -3.96 11.43
N ALA A 176 4.08 -3.65 10.12
CA ALA A 176 4.12 -4.65 9.07
C ALA A 176 5.35 -4.45 8.19
N ILE A 177 6.26 -5.44 8.17
CA ILE A 177 7.61 -5.26 7.60
C ILE A 177 7.84 -6.22 6.43
N GLY A 178 8.36 -5.68 5.33
CA GLY A 178 8.80 -6.49 4.19
C GLY A 178 10.13 -7.18 4.48
N VAL A 179 10.22 -8.48 4.20
CA VAL A 179 11.40 -9.31 4.48
C VAL A 179 11.74 -10.26 3.33
N GLY A 180 12.90 -10.92 3.40
CA GLY A 180 13.25 -12.00 2.50
C GLY A 180 12.53 -13.32 2.86
N GLY A 181 12.55 -14.28 1.92
CA GLY A 181 11.96 -15.60 2.16
C GLY A 181 12.58 -16.36 3.35
N ALA A 182 13.86 -16.15 3.64
CA ALA A 182 14.54 -16.81 4.76
C ALA A 182 14.04 -16.30 6.12
N ASP A 183 13.89 -14.98 6.29
CA ASP A 183 13.33 -14.39 7.52
C ASP A 183 11.89 -14.88 7.78
N ALA A 184 11.10 -15.01 6.71
CA ALA A 184 9.77 -15.59 6.80
C ALA A 184 9.82 -17.04 7.30
N VAL A 185 10.79 -17.83 6.83
CA VAL A 185 10.98 -19.23 7.27
C VAL A 185 11.39 -19.31 8.74
N ASP A 186 12.21 -18.39 9.26
CA ASP A 186 12.55 -18.35 10.69
C ASP A 186 11.28 -18.24 11.54
N VAL A 187 10.40 -17.30 11.22
CA VAL A 187 9.13 -17.13 11.96
C VAL A 187 8.18 -18.30 11.73
N MET A 188 8.07 -18.79 10.50
CA MET A 188 7.25 -19.98 10.18
C MET A 188 7.71 -21.23 10.94
N THR A 189 9.00 -21.35 11.24
CA THR A 189 9.58 -22.47 12.01
C THR A 189 9.58 -22.22 13.53
N GLY A 190 9.21 -21.02 13.97
CA GLY A 190 9.07 -20.65 15.38
C GLY A 190 10.33 -20.07 16.01
N PHE A 191 11.34 -19.71 15.21
CA PHE A 191 12.42 -18.85 15.68
C PHE A 191 11.93 -17.40 15.82
N PRO A 192 12.51 -16.62 16.74
CA PRO A 192 12.29 -15.19 16.71
C PRO A 192 12.92 -14.59 15.46
N TRP A 193 12.35 -13.48 14.99
CA TRP A 193 12.91 -12.71 13.90
C TRP A 193 13.94 -11.70 14.44
N ASN A 194 15.20 -11.87 14.05
CA ASN A 194 16.28 -10.99 14.48
C ASN A 194 16.37 -9.76 13.57
N VAL A 195 16.22 -8.58 14.14
CA VAL A 195 16.26 -7.32 13.39
C VAL A 195 16.94 -6.21 14.18
N ARG A 196 17.53 -5.25 13.48
CA ARG A 196 18.06 -4.05 14.10
C ARG A 196 16.92 -3.17 14.62
N TRP A 197 16.99 -2.76 15.89
CA TRP A 197 16.06 -1.81 16.50
C TRP A 197 16.05 -0.51 15.68
N PRO A 198 14.91 -0.08 15.11
CA PRO A 198 14.90 0.98 14.12
C PRO A 198 15.06 2.37 14.75
N LYS A 199 15.52 3.34 13.95
CA LYS A 199 15.31 4.76 14.24
C LYS A 199 13.84 5.14 14.00
N LEU A 200 13.42 6.32 14.42
CA LEU A 200 12.06 6.80 14.18
C LEU A 200 12.05 8.17 13.51
N ILE A 201 11.23 8.29 12.47
CA ILE A 201 10.92 9.56 11.80
C ILE A 201 9.45 9.88 12.09
N GLY A 202 9.19 11.03 12.70
CA GLY A 202 7.84 11.53 12.94
C GLY A 202 7.40 12.44 11.79
N ILE A 203 6.26 12.14 11.16
CA ILE A 203 5.62 13.04 10.19
C ILE A 203 4.39 13.64 10.87
N HIS A 204 4.51 14.90 11.27
CA HIS A 204 3.43 15.65 11.90
C HIS A 204 2.53 16.26 10.82
N LEU A 205 1.32 15.72 10.71
CA LEU A 205 0.32 16.16 9.75
C LEU A 205 -0.65 17.12 10.42
N THR A 206 -0.83 18.30 9.82
CA THR A 206 -1.81 19.31 10.23
C THR A 206 -2.75 19.66 9.08
N GLY A 207 -3.84 20.36 9.36
CA GLY A 207 -4.81 20.71 8.32
C GLY A 207 -5.61 19.52 7.79
N GLU A 208 -6.27 19.70 6.65
CA GLU A 208 -7.10 18.67 6.00
C GLU A 208 -6.91 18.72 4.48
N LEU A 209 -6.92 17.55 3.83
CA LEU A 209 -6.92 17.46 2.36
C LEU A 209 -8.23 18.01 1.80
N SER A 210 -8.16 18.67 0.65
CA SER A 210 -9.35 19.22 -0.01
C SER A 210 -9.25 19.16 -1.54
N GLY A 211 -10.42 19.09 -2.19
CA GLY A 211 -10.52 19.07 -3.65
C GLY A 211 -9.84 17.85 -4.27
N TRP A 212 -8.86 18.13 -5.14
CA TRP A 212 -8.12 17.11 -5.90
C TRP A 212 -7.03 16.41 -5.10
N SER A 213 -6.59 17.00 -3.98
CA SER A 213 -5.53 16.41 -3.17
C SER A 213 -6.01 15.13 -2.49
N ALA A 214 -5.21 14.09 -2.54
CA ALA A 214 -5.50 12.75 -2.08
C ALA A 214 -4.43 12.26 -1.08
N PRO A 215 -4.71 11.20 -0.29
CA PRO A 215 -3.71 10.61 0.60
C PRO A 215 -2.39 10.25 -0.12
N LYS A 216 -2.48 9.91 -1.41
CA LYS A 216 -1.31 9.67 -2.26
C LYS A 216 -0.34 10.86 -2.29
N ASP A 217 -0.84 12.09 -2.37
CA ASP A 217 0.00 13.28 -2.47
C ASP A 217 0.87 13.49 -1.22
N VAL A 218 0.38 13.02 -0.05
CA VAL A 218 1.12 13.09 1.21
C VAL A 218 2.42 12.30 1.10
N ILE A 219 2.35 11.06 0.64
CA ILE A 219 3.55 10.22 0.51
C ILE A 219 4.42 10.63 -0.68
N LEU A 220 3.85 11.15 -1.77
CA LEU A 220 4.64 11.74 -2.85
C LEU A 220 5.47 12.93 -2.36
N LYS A 221 4.88 13.80 -1.51
CA LYS A 221 5.58 14.92 -0.89
C LYS A 221 6.57 14.48 0.19
N VAL A 222 6.28 13.44 0.95
CA VAL A 222 7.25 12.88 1.90
C VAL A 222 8.44 12.25 1.16
N ALA A 223 8.20 11.60 0.01
CA ALA A 223 9.27 11.07 -0.85
C ALA A 223 10.17 12.17 -1.41
N ASP A 224 9.61 13.32 -1.79
CA ASP A 224 10.39 14.53 -2.14
C ASP A 224 11.34 14.95 -1.01
N ILE A 225 10.83 15.02 0.22
CA ILE A 225 11.56 15.53 1.38
C ILE A 225 12.65 14.54 1.82
N LEU A 226 12.33 13.24 1.84
CA LEU A 226 13.24 12.21 2.36
C LEU A 226 14.12 11.58 1.29
N THR A 227 13.76 11.66 0.01
CA THR A 227 14.37 10.92 -1.10
C THR A 227 14.30 9.40 -0.92
N VAL A 228 14.72 8.63 -1.93
CA VAL A 228 14.67 7.15 -1.90
C VAL A 228 15.45 6.47 -0.77
N ASN A 229 16.33 7.19 -0.07
CA ASN A 229 17.15 6.62 1.00
C ASN A 229 16.90 7.23 2.39
N GLY A 230 16.07 8.27 2.52
CA GLY A 230 15.94 9.02 3.78
C GLY A 230 15.29 8.24 4.92
N GLY A 231 14.48 7.23 4.62
CA GLY A 231 13.86 6.34 5.59
C GLY A 231 14.71 5.15 6.02
N THR A 232 15.91 4.95 5.43
CA THR A 232 16.68 3.71 5.60
C THR A 232 16.94 3.36 7.07
N GLY A 233 16.39 2.23 7.51
CA GLY A 233 16.56 1.73 8.88
C GLY A 233 15.75 2.49 9.94
N ALA A 234 14.75 3.24 9.52
CA ALA A 234 13.79 3.92 10.39
C ALA A 234 12.35 3.43 10.14
N ILE A 235 11.52 3.53 11.17
CA ILE A 235 10.06 3.48 11.03
C ILE A 235 9.54 4.91 10.90
N VAL A 236 8.64 5.14 9.94
CA VAL A 236 7.96 6.42 9.76
C VAL A 236 6.63 6.38 10.49
N GLU A 237 6.46 7.22 11.51
CA GLU A 237 5.25 7.32 12.32
C GLU A 237 4.51 8.62 11.98
N TYR A 238 3.26 8.50 11.52
CA TYR A 238 2.43 9.64 11.14
C TYR A 238 1.48 10.01 12.29
N PHE A 239 1.48 11.28 12.69
CA PHE A 239 0.72 11.77 13.84
C PHE A 239 0.18 13.19 13.61
N GLY A 240 -0.59 13.70 14.57
CA GLY A 240 -1.19 15.04 14.50
C GLY A 240 -2.64 15.06 13.99
N PRO A 241 -3.29 16.23 14.01
CA PRO A 241 -4.70 16.36 13.64
C PRO A 241 -4.97 16.00 12.17
N GLY A 242 -4.04 16.31 11.26
CA GLY A 242 -4.16 15.93 9.84
C GLY A 242 -4.06 14.43 9.62
N ALA A 243 -3.33 13.70 10.46
CA ALA A 243 -3.28 12.24 10.37
C ALA A 243 -4.65 11.60 10.72
N ARG A 244 -5.41 12.24 11.62
CA ARG A 244 -6.74 11.80 12.06
C ARG A 244 -7.86 12.15 11.07
N SER A 245 -7.62 13.04 10.11
CA SER A 245 -8.60 13.37 9.06
C SER A 245 -8.61 12.37 7.90
N LEU A 246 -7.59 11.52 7.81
CA LEU A 246 -7.42 10.55 6.72
C LEU A 246 -8.24 9.27 6.94
N SER A 247 -8.72 8.69 5.83
CA SER A 247 -9.36 7.38 5.81
C SER A 247 -8.35 6.25 6.14
N ALA A 248 -8.85 5.10 6.59
CA ALA A 248 -7.99 3.94 6.88
C ALA A 248 -7.24 3.43 5.64
N THR A 249 -7.90 3.44 4.47
CA THR A 249 -7.29 3.04 3.20
C THR A 249 -6.31 4.08 2.69
N GLY A 250 -6.59 5.37 2.86
CA GLY A 250 -5.64 6.45 2.55
C GLY A 250 -4.38 6.40 3.41
N LYS A 251 -4.51 6.07 4.69
CA LYS A 251 -3.35 5.76 5.55
C LYS A 251 -2.56 4.56 5.02
N GLY A 252 -3.27 3.53 4.55
CA GLY A 252 -2.66 2.37 3.87
C GLY A 252 -1.84 2.77 2.65
N THR A 253 -2.39 3.62 1.77
CA THR A 253 -1.68 4.21 0.61
C THR A 253 -0.38 4.89 1.03
N ILE A 254 -0.43 5.72 2.07
CA ILE A 254 0.75 6.45 2.57
C ILE A 254 1.79 5.48 3.11
N CYS A 255 1.38 4.51 3.94
CA CYS A 255 2.33 3.54 4.50
C CYS A 255 2.92 2.62 3.43
N ASN A 256 2.13 2.21 2.43
CA ASN A 256 2.55 1.37 1.31
C ASN A 256 3.76 1.98 0.61
N MET A 257 3.64 3.23 0.15
CA MET A 257 4.70 3.91 -0.59
C MET A 257 5.82 4.46 0.31
N GLY A 258 5.70 4.31 1.64
CA GLY A 258 6.83 4.47 2.56
C GLY A 258 7.99 3.49 2.27
N ALA A 259 7.74 2.39 1.55
CA ALA A 259 8.79 1.50 1.09
C ALA A 259 9.76 2.18 0.10
N GLU A 260 9.29 3.17 -0.66
CA GLU A 260 10.05 3.84 -1.72
C GLU A 260 11.07 4.85 -1.19
N ILE A 261 10.96 5.26 0.08
CA ILE A 261 11.96 6.05 0.80
C ILE A 261 12.93 5.17 1.61
N GLY A 262 12.83 3.85 1.48
CA GLY A 262 13.68 2.88 2.20
C GLY A 262 13.29 2.66 3.66
N ALA A 263 12.09 3.10 4.09
CA ALA A 263 11.65 2.90 5.46
C ALA A 263 11.52 1.40 5.79
N THR A 264 11.88 1.02 7.02
CA THR A 264 11.64 -0.34 7.53
C THR A 264 10.15 -0.67 7.51
N THR A 265 9.33 0.29 7.92
CA THR A 265 7.87 0.30 7.72
C THR A 265 7.33 1.71 8.00
N SER A 266 6.03 1.89 7.87
CA SER A 266 5.30 3.11 8.18
C SER A 266 4.05 2.77 8.99
N VAL A 267 3.62 3.65 9.90
CA VAL A 267 2.47 3.37 10.76
C VAL A 267 1.68 4.63 11.11
N PHE A 268 0.35 4.49 11.19
CA PHE A 268 -0.58 5.47 11.76
C PHE A 268 -1.16 4.96 13.07
N ALA A 269 -1.55 5.86 13.96
CA ALA A 269 -2.28 5.49 15.18
C ALA A 269 -3.69 4.97 14.91
N TYR A 270 -4.16 4.13 15.84
CA TYR A 270 -5.56 3.69 15.88
C TYR A 270 -6.48 4.87 16.15
N ASP A 271 -7.52 5.01 15.34
CA ASP A 271 -8.55 6.04 15.48
C ASP A 271 -9.89 5.60 14.88
N ASP A 272 -10.86 6.52 14.86
CA ASP A 272 -12.21 6.26 14.39
C ASP A 272 -12.26 5.80 12.92
N ALA A 273 -11.34 6.25 12.06
CA ALA A 273 -11.29 5.81 10.67
C ALA A 273 -10.90 4.32 10.59
N VAL A 274 -9.89 3.91 11.37
CA VAL A 274 -9.48 2.50 11.49
C VAL A 274 -10.62 1.66 12.07
N ALA A 275 -11.28 2.13 13.12
CA ALA A 275 -12.43 1.46 13.72
C ALA A 275 -13.59 1.25 12.72
N ARG A 276 -13.94 2.31 11.96
CA ARG A 276 -14.97 2.23 10.91
C ARG A 276 -14.61 1.22 9.83
N TYR A 277 -13.35 1.16 9.41
CA TYR A 277 -12.90 0.22 8.39
C TYR A 277 -12.94 -1.23 8.86
N LEU A 278 -12.52 -1.51 10.10
CA LEU A 278 -12.66 -2.84 10.70
C LEU A 278 -14.14 -3.27 10.71
N LYS A 279 -15.06 -2.38 11.10
CA LYS A 279 -16.50 -2.66 11.10
C LYS A 279 -17.05 -2.90 9.68
N SER A 280 -16.69 -2.07 8.70
CA SER A 280 -17.17 -2.22 7.31
C SER A 280 -16.67 -3.49 6.63
N THR A 281 -15.55 -4.05 7.11
CA THR A 281 -14.99 -5.33 6.65
C THR A 281 -15.43 -6.52 7.51
N GLY A 282 -16.47 -6.38 8.34
CA GLY A 282 -17.03 -7.48 9.12
C GLY A 282 -16.22 -7.87 10.36
N ARG A 283 -15.25 -7.05 10.77
CA ARG A 283 -14.34 -7.27 11.91
C ARG A 283 -14.70 -6.40 13.12
N GLU A 284 -16.00 -6.26 13.40
CA GLU A 284 -16.49 -5.44 14.51
C GLU A 284 -15.93 -5.87 15.88
N ALA A 285 -15.81 -7.18 16.12
CA ALA A 285 -15.21 -7.69 17.36
C ALA A 285 -13.75 -7.20 17.56
N LEU A 286 -12.98 -7.04 16.48
CA LEU A 286 -11.62 -6.51 16.55
C LEU A 286 -11.63 -5.01 16.85
N ALA A 287 -12.56 -4.26 16.25
CA ALA A 287 -12.73 -2.83 16.55
C ALA A 287 -13.12 -2.61 18.02
N ASP A 288 -14.05 -3.41 18.55
CA ASP A 288 -14.49 -3.30 19.94
C ASP A 288 -13.37 -3.68 20.93
N ALA A 289 -12.57 -4.71 20.60
CA ALA A 289 -11.38 -5.05 21.37
C ALA A 289 -10.32 -3.94 21.34
N ALA A 290 -10.05 -3.36 20.17
CA ALA A 290 -9.10 -2.26 20.01
C ALA A 290 -9.56 -1.00 20.78
N ASN A 291 -10.87 -0.70 20.77
CA ASN A 291 -11.44 0.41 21.53
C ASN A 291 -11.17 0.28 23.04
N ALA A 292 -11.21 -0.95 23.59
CA ALA A 292 -10.95 -1.17 25.01
C ALA A 292 -9.49 -0.86 25.41
N VAL A 293 -8.54 -0.91 24.47
CA VAL A 293 -7.12 -0.66 24.71
C VAL A 293 -6.57 0.51 23.87
N ALA A 294 -7.43 1.40 23.36
CA ALA A 294 -7.06 2.42 22.38
C ALA A 294 -5.90 3.34 22.82
N HIS A 295 -5.76 3.59 24.13
CA HIS A 295 -4.66 4.38 24.69
C HIS A 295 -3.27 3.75 24.50
N HIS A 296 -3.20 2.43 24.35
CA HIS A 296 -1.96 1.71 24.01
C HIS A 296 -1.71 1.64 22.50
N LEU A 297 -2.74 1.88 21.68
CA LEU A 297 -2.70 1.79 20.22
C LEU A 297 -2.42 3.13 19.52
N ARG A 298 -1.90 4.09 20.30
CA ARG A 298 -1.43 5.41 19.87
C ARG A 298 -0.18 5.78 20.66
N ALA A 299 0.59 6.77 20.22
CA ALA A 299 1.70 7.30 21.01
C ALA A 299 1.21 7.83 22.37
N ASP A 300 2.08 7.87 23.38
CA ASP A 300 1.76 8.58 24.63
C ASP A 300 1.54 10.09 24.32
N ASP A 301 0.65 10.75 25.06
CA ASP A 301 0.21 12.13 24.74
C ASP A 301 1.39 13.12 24.77
N GLU A 302 2.41 12.87 25.59
CA GLU A 302 3.66 13.65 25.64
C GLU A 302 4.48 13.60 24.35
N VAL A 303 4.36 12.52 23.57
CA VAL A 303 5.05 12.38 22.28
C VAL A 303 4.50 13.37 21.25
N GLU A 304 3.17 13.56 21.23
CA GLU A 304 2.55 14.56 20.35
C GLU A 304 2.80 15.99 20.86
N ALA A 305 2.98 16.18 22.16
CA ALA A 305 3.25 17.48 22.76
C ALA A 305 4.70 17.99 22.54
N ASP A 306 5.69 17.09 22.51
CA ASP A 306 7.11 17.43 22.27
C ASP A 306 7.79 16.38 21.35
N PRO A 307 7.39 16.27 20.07
CA PRO A 307 7.85 15.20 19.19
C PRO A 307 9.37 15.18 18.98
N GLY A 308 10.03 16.34 19.07
CA GLY A 308 11.49 16.45 18.94
C GLY A 308 12.27 15.73 20.04
N ALA A 309 11.65 15.44 21.19
CA ALA A 309 12.27 14.66 22.25
C ALA A 309 12.18 13.13 22.01
N PHE A 310 11.30 12.68 21.11
CA PHE A 310 10.97 11.26 20.95
C PHE A 310 11.30 10.71 19.56
N PHE A 311 11.34 11.53 18.51
CA PHE A 311 11.72 11.12 17.16
C PHE A 311 13.16 11.52 16.84
N ASP A 312 13.86 10.70 16.05
CA ASP A 312 15.21 11.02 15.56
C ASP A 312 15.17 12.15 14.51
N GLN A 313 14.02 12.33 13.85
CA GLN A 313 13.71 13.40 12.92
C GLN A 313 12.21 13.69 12.95
N VAL A 314 11.82 14.96 12.88
CA VAL A 314 10.42 15.39 12.73
C VAL A 314 10.27 16.19 11.44
N ILE A 315 9.25 15.87 10.65
CA ILE A 315 8.85 16.60 9.44
C ILE A 315 7.43 17.10 9.62
N GLU A 316 7.21 18.38 9.34
CA GLU A 316 5.91 19.04 9.41
C GLU A 316 5.30 19.13 8.01
N LEU A 317 4.02 18.77 7.88
CA LEU A 317 3.28 18.91 6.62
C LEU A 317 1.84 19.39 6.89
N ASP A 318 1.47 20.52 6.28
CA ASP A 318 0.11 21.04 6.29
C ASP A 318 -0.66 20.56 5.06
N LEU A 319 -1.60 19.64 5.30
CA LEU A 319 -2.46 19.03 4.28
C LEU A 319 -3.33 20.07 3.55
N SER A 320 -3.64 21.20 4.17
CA SER A 320 -4.45 22.28 3.58
C SER A 320 -3.71 23.03 2.47
N THR A 321 -2.38 22.96 2.47
CA THR A 321 -1.52 23.59 1.46
C THR A 321 -1.07 22.60 0.39
N LEU A 322 -1.34 21.31 0.59
CA LEU A 322 -0.94 20.27 -0.34
C LEU A 322 -1.86 20.29 -1.56
N SER A 323 -1.25 20.34 -2.75
CA SER A 323 -1.92 20.21 -4.05
C SER A 323 -1.64 18.83 -4.67
N PRO A 324 -2.35 18.43 -5.74
CA PRO A 324 -2.03 17.21 -6.47
C PRO A 324 -0.57 17.15 -6.88
N HIS A 325 0.09 16.02 -6.59
CA HIS A 325 1.50 15.78 -6.86
C HIS A 325 1.70 14.61 -7.82
N ILE A 326 2.83 14.62 -8.52
CA ILE A 326 3.19 13.58 -9.48
C ILE A 326 4.70 13.35 -9.50
N ASN A 327 5.12 12.10 -9.32
CA ASN A 327 6.54 11.76 -9.20
C ASN A 327 7.04 10.99 -10.43
N GLY A 328 8.29 11.22 -10.84
CA GLY A 328 8.93 10.53 -11.97
C GLY A 328 9.72 11.42 -12.91
N PRO A 329 10.19 10.90 -14.06
CA PRO A 329 9.75 9.66 -14.69
C PRO A 329 10.52 8.38 -14.33
N HIS A 330 11.61 8.48 -13.58
CA HIS A 330 12.54 7.34 -13.35
C HIS A 330 12.90 7.07 -11.89
N THR A 331 12.32 7.85 -10.98
CA THR A 331 12.50 7.67 -9.53
C THR A 331 11.23 8.14 -8.81
N PRO A 332 10.83 7.45 -7.72
CA PRO A 332 9.60 7.78 -7.00
C PRO A 332 9.75 9.01 -6.10
N ASP A 333 10.93 9.62 -5.97
CA ASP A 333 11.19 10.83 -5.18
C ASP A 333 11.31 12.12 -6.00
N LEU A 334 11.36 12.06 -7.34
CA LEU A 334 11.35 13.25 -8.18
C LEU A 334 9.94 13.79 -8.28
N SER A 335 9.57 14.60 -7.30
CA SER A 335 8.22 15.07 -7.04
C SER A 335 8.01 16.52 -7.45
N ARG A 336 6.81 16.84 -7.93
CA ARG A 336 6.36 18.21 -8.21
C ARG A 336 4.83 18.30 -8.15
N PRO A 337 4.26 19.50 -7.95
CA PRO A 337 2.84 19.74 -8.22
C PRO A 337 2.49 19.41 -9.68
N VAL A 338 1.31 18.84 -9.93
CA VAL A 338 0.87 18.46 -11.29
C VAL A 338 0.93 19.62 -12.27
N ALA A 339 0.59 20.83 -11.83
CA ALA A 339 0.64 22.05 -12.63
C ALA A 339 2.03 22.39 -13.21
N GLU A 340 3.11 21.87 -12.62
CA GLU A 340 4.49 22.14 -13.04
C GLU A 340 5.02 21.09 -14.03
N LEU A 341 4.34 19.94 -14.16
CA LEU A 341 4.82 18.81 -14.95
C LEU A 341 4.99 19.15 -16.43
N GLY A 342 4.06 19.90 -17.02
CA GLY A 342 4.10 20.24 -18.44
C GLY A 342 5.35 21.00 -18.85
N ALA A 343 5.65 22.08 -18.14
CA ALA A 343 6.82 22.92 -18.41
C ALA A 343 8.14 22.15 -18.19
N GLU A 344 8.18 21.24 -17.23
CA GLU A 344 9.33 20.37 -17.03
C GLU A 344 9.46 19.32 -18.15
N ALA A 345 8.37 18.66 -18.54
CA ALA A 345 8.38 17.69 -19.63
C ALA A 345 8.86 18.31 -20.94
N GLU A 346 8.43 19.53 -21.28
CA GLU A 346 8.93 20.27 -22.44
C GLU A 346 10.44 20.55 -22.35
N ARG A 347 10.91 20.99 -21.17
CA ARG A 347 12.32 21.32 -20.94
C ARG A 347 13.23 20.10 -21.03
N GLU A 348 12.81 18.98 -20.45
CA GLU A 348 13.57 17.73 -20.40
C GLU A 348 13.35 16.85 -21.65
N GLY A 349 12.43 17.23 -22.54
CA GLY A 349 12.13 16.50 -23.78
C GLY A 349 11.34 15.21 -23.55
N TRP A 350 10.55 15.13 -22.48
CA TRP A 350 9.67 13.99 -22.23
C TRP A 350 8.41 14.07 -23.12
N PRO A 351 7.91 12.94 -23.63
CA PRO A 351 6.67 12.94 -24.41
C PRO A 351 5.50 13.51 -23.60
N LEU A 352 4.88 14.58 -24.08
CA LEU A 352 3.70 15.16 -23.43
C LEU A 352 2.46 14.28 -23.59
N GLU A 353 2.36 13.54 -24.69
CA GLU A 353 1.23 12.65 -24.96
C GLU A 353 1.21 11.49 -23.95
N VAL A 354 0.10 11.35 -23.26
CA VAL A 354 -0.13 10.20 -22.37
C VAL A 354 -0.49 9.01 -23.24
N SER A 355 0.35 7.97 -23.19
CA SER A 355 0.16 6.74 -23.97
C SER A 355 -0.67 5.68 -23.24
N ALA A 356 -0.75 5.73 -21.90
CA ALA A 356 -1.66 4.91 -21.10
C ALA A 356 -1.83 5.49 -19.69
N GLY A 357 -3.05 5.38 -19.17
CA GLY A 357 -3.40 5.61 -17.77
C GLY A 357 -3.67 4.30 -17.04
N LEU A 358 -3.07 4.10 -15.87
CA LEU A 358 -3.23 2.87 -15.09
C LEU A 358 -3.63 3.19 -13.64
N ILE A 359 -4.83 2.78 -13.24
CA ILE A 359 -5.35 2.96 -11.88
C ILE A 359 -5.45 1.62 -11.19
N GLY A 360 -5.05 1.55 -9.92
CA GLY A 360 -5.17 0.38 -9.08
C GLY A 360 -3.86 -0.07 -8.44
N SER A 361 -3.58 -1.37 -8.51
CA SER A 361 -2.51 -2.06 -7.76
C SER A 361 -2.71 -1.96 -6.24
N CYS A 362 -1.77 -2.47 -5.43
CA CYS A 362 -1.88 -2.46 -3.97
C CYS A 362 -1.92 -1.06 -3.33
N THR A 363 -1.46 -0.02 -4.02
CA THR A 363 -1.32 1.34 -3.44
C THR A 363 -2.61 2.15 -3.48
N ASN A 364 -3.37 2.08 -4.58
CA ASN A 364 -4.56 2.91 -4.81
C ASN A 364 -5.66 2.14 -5.54
N SER A 365 -6.15 1.05 -4.93
CA SER A 365 -7.25 0.23 -5.45
C SER A 365 -8.35 -0.05 -4.43
N SER A 366 -8.43 0.76 -3.38
CA SER A 366 -9.52 0.67 -2.40
C SER A 366 -10.85 1.13 -3.00
N TYR A 367 -11.96 0.85 -2.30
CA TYR A 367 -13.26 1.39 -2.69
C TYR A 367 -13.26 2.93 -2.74
N GLU A 368 -12.53 3.60 -1.86
CA GLU A 368 -12.39 5.07 -1.85
C GLU A 368 -11.68 5.56 -3.12
N ASP A 369 -10.53 4.98 -3.45
CA ASP A 369 -9.74 5.32 -4.65
C ASP A 369 -10.59 5.17 -5.93
N ILE A 370 -11.26 4.03 -6.05
CA ILE A 370 -12.06 3.70 -7.23
C ILE A 370 -13.31 4.57 -7.30
N THR A 371 -13.95 4.89 -6.18
CA THR A 371 -15.11 5.79 -6.16
C THR A 371 -14.74 7.20 -6.62
N ARG A 372 -13.59 7.72 -6.17
CA ARG A 372 -13.12 9.04 -6.58
C ARG A 372 -12.77 9.08 -8.06
N ALA A 373 -12.06 8.08 -8.59
CA ALA A 373 -11.80 7.96 -10.03
C ALA A 373 -13.10 7.82 -10.85
N ALA A 374 -14.06 7.02 -10.38
CA ALA A 374 -15.35 6.84 -11.04
C ALA A 374 -16.21 8.12 -11.03
N SER A 375 -16.07 8.97 -10.00
CA SER A 375 -16.75 10.28 -9.97
C SER A 375 -16.30 11.18 -11.13
N ILE A 376 -15.00 11.17 -11.44
CA ILE A 376 -14.43 11.93 -12.56
C ILE A 376 -14.83 11.30 -13.89
N ALA A 377 -14.90 9.96 -13.96
CA ALA A 377 -15.41 9.27 -15.14
C ALA A 377 -16.85 9.70 -15.48
N ARG A 378 -17.75 9.70 -14.48
CA ARG A 378 -19.13 10.16 -14.63
C ARG A 378 -19.22 11.62 -15.03
N ASP A 379 -18.42 12.47 -14.41
CA ASP A 379 -18.39 13.89 -14.71
C ASP A 379 -17.95 14.16 -16.16
N ALA A 380 -16.90 13.47 -16.61
CA ALA A 380 -16.41 13.55 -17.98
C ALA A 380 -17.48 13.13 -19.00
N LEU A 381 -18.13 11.97 -18.77
CA LEU A 381 -19.21 11.47 -19.63
C LEU A 381 -20.39 12.45 -19.67
N ALA A 382 -20.80 12.98 -18.52
CA ALA A 382 -21.89 13.95 -18.43
C ALA A 382 -21.61 15.25 -19.20
N LYS A 383 -20.32 15.59 -19.38
CA LYS A 383 -19.85 16.75 -20.13
C LYS A 383 -19.51 16.46 -21.59
N GLY A 384 -19.73 15.23 -22.08
CA GLY A 384 -19.43 14.84 -23.45
C GLY A 384 -17.94 14.72 -23.73
N LEU A 385 -17.17 14.22 -22.76
CA LEU A 385 -15.75 13.90 -22.91
C LEU A 385 -15.55 12.39 -23.02
N THR A 386 -14.49 12.00 -23.73
CA THR A 386 -13.99 10.62 -23.82
C THR A 386 -12.55 10.56 -23.36
N ALA A 387 -12.08 9.40 -22.93
CA ALA A 387 -10.65 9.20 -22.69
C ALA A 387 -9.85 9.37 -24.01
N LYS A 388 -8.74 10.11 -23.96
CA LYS A 388 -7.85 10.31 -25.12
C LYS A 388 -6.72 9.28 -25.18
N ALA A 389 -6.46 8.60 -24.07
CA ALA A 389 -5.50 7.51 -23.95
C ALA A 389 -6.16 6.24 -23.38
N PRO A 390 -5.59 5.04 -23.63
CA PRO A 390 -6.02 3.81 -22.98
C PRO A 390 -6.05 3.93 -21.46
N LEU A 391 -7.13 3.47 -20.84
CA LEU A 391 -7.31 3.45 -19.39
C LEU A 391 -7.44 2.01 -18.89
N LEU A 392 -6.59 1.62 -17.94
CA LEU A 392 -6.57 0.28 -17.34
C LEU A 392 -6.88 0.38 -15.85
N ILE A 393 -7.85 -0.41 -15.38
CA ILE A 393 -8.31 -0.39 -13.98
C ILE A 393 -8.04 -1.76 -13.34
N THR A 394 -7.29 -1.77 -12.24
CA THR A 394 -6.96 -2.98 -11.46
C THR A 394 -7.61 -2.92 -10.09
N PRO A 395 -8.68 -3.69 -9.82
CA PRO A 395 -9.22 -3.84 -8.47
C PRO A 395 -8.22 -4.55 -7.55
N GLY A 396 -8.14 -4.13 -6.28
CA GLY A 396 -7.18 -4.69 -5.34
C GLY A 396 -7.54 -6.10 -4.84
N SER A 397 -8.82 -6.44 -4.83
CA SER A 397 -9.32 -7.76 -4.41
C SER A 397 -10.63 -8.10 -5.10
N GLU A 398 -11.01 -9.38 -5.04
CA GLU A 398 -12.33 -9.82 -5.50
C GLU A 398 -13.46 -9.17 -4.69
N GLN A 399 -13.22 -8.91 -3.40
CA GLN A 399 -14.18 -8.18 -2.56
C GLN A 399 -14.37 -6.75 -3.07
N VAL A 400 -13.28 -6.02 -3.36
CA VAL A 400 -13.38 -4.68 -3.98
C VAL A 400 -14.08 -4.79 -5.32
N ARG A 401 -13.61 -5.65 -6.24
CA ARG A 401 -14.16 -5.82 -7.58
C ARG A 401 -15.68 -6.05 -7.56
N ALA A 402 -16.14 -7.01 -6.76
CA ALA A 402 -17.56 -7.31 -6.63
C ALA A 402 -18.37 -6.13 -6.05
N THR A 403 -17.78 -5.37 -5.12
CA THR A 403 -18.43 -4.21 -4.49
C THR A 403 -18.56 -3.04 -5.47
N ILE A 404 -17.49 -2.73 -6.21
CA ILE A 404 -17.50 -1.64 -7.20
C ILE A 404 -18.33 -1.99 -8.45
N GLU A 405 -18.42 -3.27 -8.79
CA GLU A 405 -19.36 -3.77 -9.81
C GLU A 405 -20.81 -3.57 -9.38
N ARG A 406 -21.16 -4.03 -8.17
CA ARG A 406 -22.50 -3.89 -7.59
C ARG A 406 -22.97 -2.43 -7.55
N ASP A 407 -22.06 -1.52 -7.22
CA ASP A 407 -22.36 -0.10 -7.07
C ASP A 407 -22.30 0.68 -8.40
N GLY A 408 -22.06 -0.01 -9.52
CA GLY A 408 -22.08 0.58 -10.87
C GLY A 408 -20.80 1.32 -11.26
N LEU A 409 -19.77 1.32 -10.42
CA LEU A 409 -18.53 2.08 -10.65
C LEU A 409 -17.71 1.49 -11.81
N LEU A 410 -17.76 0.16 -12.02
CA LEU A 410 -17.12 -0.45 -13.20
C LEU A 410 -17.73 0.05 -14.51
N ALA A 411 -19.06 0.20 -14.55
CA ALA A 411 -19.76 0.67 -15.73
C ALA A 411 -19.37 2.12 -16.09
N ASP A 412 -19.06 2.96 -15.09
CA ASP A 412 -18.56 4.32 -15.31
C ASP A 412 -17.23 4.32 -16.07
N PHE A 413 -16.32 3.40 -15.74
CA PHE A 413 -15.03 3.26 -16.43
C PHE A 413 -15.19 2.63 -17.82
N GLU A 414 -15.99 1.57 -17.94
CA GLU A 414 -16.26 0.89 -19.22
C GLU A 414 -16.90 1.84 -20.23
N ALA A 415 -17.77 2.75 -19.77
CA ALA A 415 -18.38 3.79 -20.61
C ALA A 415 -17.34 4.78 -21.19
N LEU A 416 -16.18 4.94 -20.54
CA LEU A 416 -15.02 5.67 -21.08
C LEU A 416 -14.05 4.79 -21.90
N GLY A 417 -14.40 3.53 -22.14
CA GLY A 417 -13.56 2.58 -22.86
C GLY A 417 -12.42 1.99 -22.03
N ALA A 418 -12.51 2.06 -20.69
CA ALA A 418 -11.50 1.47 -19.83
C ALA A 418 -11.51 -0.07 -19.88
N LYS A 419 -10.33 -0.66 -19.72
CA LYS A 419 -10.15 -2.10 -19.58
C LYS A 419 -10.00 -2.45 -18.09
N VAL A 420 -10.90 -3.28 -17.57
CA VAL A 420 -10.78 -3.82 -16.22
C VAL A 420 -9.87 -5.05 -16.25
N LEU A 421 -8.77 -4.99 -15.51
CA LEU A 421 -7.78 -6.05 -15.38
C LEU A 421 -8.15 -7.03 -14.26
N ALA A 422 -7.42 -8.14 -14.19
CA ALA A 422 -7.56 -9.12 -13.11
C ALA A 422 -7.16 -8.51 -11.76
N ASN A 423 -7.68 -9.04 -10.67
CA ASN A 423 -7.33 -8.62 -9.30
C ASN A 423 -5.91 -9.11 -8.92
N ALA A 424 -4.89 -8.52 -9.52
CA ALA A 424 -3.50 -8.97 -9.50
C ALA A 424 -2.53 -7.79 -9.69
N CYS A 425 -1.24 -7.98 -9.42
CA CYS A 425 -0.25 -6.91 -9.55
C CYS A 425 -0.10 -6.41 -11.00
N GLY A 426 -0.12 -7.31 -11.98
CA GLY A 426 -0.12 -7.00 -13.41
C GLY A 426 0.94 -5.95 -13.81
N PRO A 427 0.57 -4.85 -14.48
CA PRO A 427 1.51 -3.82 -14.93
C PRO A 427 2.33 -3.15 -13.83
N CYS A 428 1.97 -3.26 -12.56
CA CYS A 428 2.75 -2.68 -11.45
C CYS A 428 4.14 -3.33 -11.30
N ILE A 429 4.29 -4.59 -11.73
CA ILE A 429 5.52 -5.39 -11.60
C ILE A 429 6.14 -5.78 -12.94
N GLY A 430 5.59 -5.29 -14.06
CA GLY A 430 6.04 -5.67 -15.40
C GLY A 430 5.30 -6.88 -15.98
N GLN A 431 4.26 -7.38 -15.31
CA GLN A 431 3.36 -8.41 -15.83
C GLN A 431 2.32 -7.78 -16.75
N TRP A 432 2.80 -7.15 -17.81
CA TRP A 432 1.99 -6.49 -18.83
C TRP A 432 2.54 -6.82 -20.21
N ASP A 433 1.74 -7.52 -21.00
CA ASP A 433 1.99 -7.71 -22.42
C ASP A 433 1.45 -6.49 -23.17
N ARG A 434 2.24 -5.42 -23.20
CA ARG A 434 1.85 -4.13 -23.79
C ARG A 434 1.85 -4.24 -25.32
N GLN A 435 0.68 -4.09 -25.95
CA GLN A 435 0.49 -4.28 -27.41
C GLN A 435 0.32 -2.97 -28.19
N ASP A 436 0.04 -1.86 -27.50
CA ASP A 436 -0.24 -0.53 -28.07
C ASP A 436 1.02 0.29 -28.35
N MET A 437 2.19 -0.19 -27.95
CA MET A 437 3.46 0.54 -28.03
C MET A 437 4.61 -0.38 -28.48
N GLU A 438 5.46 0.12 -29.37
CA GLU A 438 6.67 -0.60 -29.79
C GLU A 438 7.84 -0.31 -28.84
N ASP A 439 8.66 -1.32 -28.55
CA ASP A 439 9.90 -1.14 -27.79
C ASP A 439 10.83 -0.15 -28.52
N GLY A 440 11.48 0.73 -27.75
CA GLY A 440 12.37 1.78 -28.25
C GLY A 440 11.67 3.09 -28.62
N VAL A 441 10.33 3.16 -28.60
CA VAL A 441 9.60 4.43 -28.80
C VAL A 441 9.49 5.17 -27.47
N PRO A 442 10.00 6.42 -27.35
CA PRO A 442 9.76 7.25 -26.18
C PRO A 442 8.27 7.52 -26.00
N ASN A 443 7.74 7.17 -24.84
CA ASN A 443 6.34 7.38 -24.49
C ASN A 443 6.22 7.75 -23.00
N SER A 444 5.07 8.29 -22.60
CA SER A 444 4.76 8.59 -21.20
C SER A 444 3.54 7.80 -20.74
N ILE A 445 3.61 7.22 -19.54
CA ILE A 445 2.48 6.59 -18.86
C ILE A 445 2.26 7.26 -17.52
N VAL A 446 1.00 7.34 -17.09
CA VAL A 446 0.61 7.87 -15.77
C VAL A 446 -0.07 6.75 -14.99
N THR A 447 0.39 6.50 -13.76
CA THR A 447 -0.07 5.37 -12.97
C THR A 447 -0.39 5.77 -11.54
N SER A 448 -1.33 5.08 -10.90
CA SER A 448 -1.60 5.25 -9.47
C SER A 448 -0.78 4.28 -8.61
N TYR A 449 0.31 3.75 -9.17
CA TYR A 449 1.20 2.80 -8.50
C TYR A 449 2.21 3.52 -7.60
N ASN A 450 3.29 2.84 -7.22
CA ASN A 450 4.33 3.37 -6.32
C ASN A 450 5.73 3.44 -6.96
N ARG A 451 6.05 2.57 -7.93
CA ARG A 451 7.37 2.50 -8.59
C ARG A 451 7.30 2.83 -10.06
N ASN A 452 8.29 3.60 -10.49
CA ASN A 452 8.50 4.07 -11.87
C ASN A 452 9.96 3.96 -12.34
N PHE A 453 10.73 3.03 -11.77
CA PHE A 453 12.08 2.76 -12.26
C PHE A 453 12.06 2.35 -13.75
N PRO A 454 13.10 2.66 -14.54
CA PRO A 454 13.16 2.26 -15.94
C PRO A 454 12.86 0.77 -16.14
N LYS A 455 12.07 0.43 -17.18
CA LYS A 455 11.60 -0.94 -17.53
C LYS A 455 10.64 -1.59 -16.54
N ARG A 456 10.19 -0.90 -15.49
CA ARG A 456 9.37 -1.51 -14.44
C ARG A 456 8.01 -2.01 -14.94
N ASN A 457 7.29 -1.22 -15.74
CA ASN A 457 5.86 -1.47 -16.00
C ASN A 457 5.60 -2.31 -17.25
N ASP A 458 6.35 -2.07 -18.32
CA ASP A 458 6.18 -2.69 -19.65
C ASP A 458 7.48 -3.31 -20.19
N GLY A 459 8.58 -3.24 -19.43
CA GLY A 459 9.89 -3.72 -19.86
C GLY A 459 10.66 -2.75 -20.77
N TYR A 460 10.08 -1.61 -21.14
CA TYR A 460 10.68 -0.66 -22.08
C TYR A 460 11.54 0.38 -21.36
N ALA A 461 12.76 0.59 -21.86
CA ALA A 461 13.67 1.59 -21.28
C ALA A 461 13.26 3.03 -21.60
N THR A 462 12.46 3.20 -22.66
CA THR A 462 12.05 4.49 -23.22
C THR A 462 10.74 5.01 -22.62
N THR A 463 10.07 4.21 -21.80
CA THR A 463 8.84 4.60 -21.09
C THR A 463 9.18 5.52 -19.93
N HIS A 464 8.58 6.72 -19.94
CA HIS A 464 8.61 7.69 -18.86
C HIS A 464 7.39 7.45 -17.97
N ALA A 465 7.59 6.83 -16.81
CA ALA A 465 6.48 6.45 -15.93
C ALA A 465 6.31 7.49 -14.81
N PHE A 466 5.12 8.05 -14.71
CA PHE A 466 4.76 8.97 -13.64
C PHE A 466 3.79 8.31 -12.68
N VAL A 467 4.02 8.50 -11.37
CA VAL A 467 3.17 7.98 -10.30
C VAL A 467 2.43 9.12 -9.60
N THR A 468 1.11 9.00 -9.50
CA THR A 468 0.25 10.03 -8.91
C THR A 468 -0.99 9.40 -8.27
N SER A 469 -1.98 10.20 -7.87
CA SER A 469 -3.26 9.74 -7.34
C SER A 469 -4.16 9.17 -8.45
N PRO A 470 -5.10 8.25 -8.14
CA PRO A 470 -6.01 7.69 -9.14
C PRO A 470 -6.88 8.77 -9.83
N GLU A 471 -7.24 9.83 -9.13
CA GLU A 471 -7.98 10.98 -9.65
C GLU A 471 -7.17 11.73 -10.71
N THR A 472 -5.89 11.97 -10.41
CA THR A 472 -4.98 12.67 -11.33
C THR A 472 -4.68 11.80 -12.56
N VAL A 473 -4.50 10.48 -12.39
CA VAL A 473 -4.39 9.55 -13.53
C VAL A 473 -5.62 9.65 -14.41
N MET A 474 -6.82 9.62 -13.82
CA MET A 474 -8.07 9.71 -14.56
C MET A 474 -8.13 10.99 -15.40
N ALA A 475 -7.84 12.14 -14.77
CA ALA A 475 -7.86 13.44 -15.43
C ALA A 475 -6.84 13.56 -16.57
N LEU A 476 -5.59 13.17 -16.34
CA LEU A 476 -4.53 13.21 -17.36
C LEU A 476 -4.80 12.25 -18.52
N THR A 477 -5.44 11.10 -18.25
CA THR A 477 -5.83 10.13 -19.29
C THR A 477 -7.01 10.63 -20.12
N ILE A 478 -7.97 11.32 -19.50
CA ILE A 478 -9.05 12.01 -20.21
C ILE A 478 -8.49 13.13 -21.08
N ALA A 479 -7.55 13.91 -20.57
CA ALA A 479 -6.90 14.98 -21.33
C ALA A 479 -5.96 14.45 -22.44
N GLY A 480 -5.34 13.29 -22.23
CA GLY A 480 -4.36 12.68 -23.14
C GLY A 480 -2.99 13.34 -23.10
N ARG A 481 -2.71 14.21 -22.13
CA ARG A 481 -1.49 15.03 -22.08
C ARG A 481 -1.03 15.32 -20.65
N LEU A 482 0.29 15.37 -20.42
CA LEU A 482 0.93 15.56 -19.11
C LEU A 482 0.85 17.00 -18.59
N ASP A 483 0.66 17.97 -19.48
CA ASP A 483 0.62 19.40 -19.19
C ASP A 483 -0.82 19.92 -18.92
N PHE A 484 -1.75 19.01 -18.63
CA PHE A 484 -3.09 19.35 -18.18
C PHE A 484 -3.16 19.42 -16.64
N ASP A 485 -3.53 20.58 -16.10
CA ASP A 485 -3.80 20.74 -14.67
C ASP A 485 -5.31 20.60 -14.35
N PRO A 486 -5.76 19.48 -13.76
CA PRO A 486 -7.17 19.27 -13.47
C PRO A 486 -7.79 20.30 -12.50
N ALA A 487 -6.98 21.00 -11.71
CA ALA A 487 -7.48 22.01 -10.79
C ALA A 487 -7.86 23.32 -11.50
N ASN A 488 -7.19 23.66 -12.60
CA ASN A 488 -7.22 24.99 -13.19
C ASN A 488 -7.65 25.02 -14.66
N ASP A 489 -7.39 23.96 -15.43
CA ASP A 489 -7.59 23.96 -16.87
C ASP A 489 -9.00 23.54 -17.29
N THR A 490 -9.27 23.66 -18.59
CA THR A 490 -10.49 23.20 -19.25
C THR A 490 -10.15 22.23 -20.38
N LEU A 491 -11.14 21.43 -20.75
CA LEU A 491 -11.10 20.53 -21.90
C LEU A 491 -12.23 20.92 -22.86
N THR A 492 -11.98 20.79 -24.15
CA THR A 492 -13.01 20.93 -25.19
C THR A 492 -13.80 19.62 -25.30
N ASN A 493 -15.12 19.69 -25.12
CA ASN A 493 -15.99 18.52 -25.30
C ASN A 493 -16.36 18.24 -26.77
N ASP A 494 -17.11 17.17 -27.02
CA ASP A 494 -17.51 16.72 -28.37
C ASP A 494 -18.35 17.75 -29.15
N VAL A 495 -18.94 18.76 -28.48
CA VAL A 495 -19.70 19.84 -29.11
C VAL A 495 -18.93 21.17 -29.20
N GLY A 496 -17.66 21.18 -28.79
CA GLY A 496 -16.77 22.34 -28.90
C GLY A 496 -16.83 23.32 -27.72
N GLU A 497 -17.41 22.94 -26.59
CA GLU A 497 -17.50 23.77 -25.38
C GLU A 497 -16.34 23.49 -24.42
N GLU A 498 -15.84 24.54 -23.77
CA GLU A 498 -14.82 24.44 -22.73
C GLU A 498 -15.45 24.05 -21.39
N VAL A 499 -15.05 22.89 -20.86
CA VAL A 499 -15.56 22.33 -19.61
C VAL A 499 -14.42 22.01 -18.66
N ARG A 500 -14.64 22.19 -17.35
CA ARG A 500 -13.68 21.79 -16.30
C ARG A 500 -14.11 20.48 -15.67
N LEU A 501 -13.19 19.56 -15.42
CA LEU A 501 -13.46 18.34 -14.66
C LEU A 501 -13.68 18.66 -13.18
N THR A 502 -14.57 17.92 -12.52
CA THR A 502 -14.79 18.02 -11.08
C THR A 502 -14.60 16.66 -10.41
N VAL A 503 -13.95 16.67 -9.25
CA VAL A 503 -13.78 15.49 -8.40
C VAL A 503 -14.83 15.49 -7.30
N GLY A 504 -15.47 14.34 -7.09
CA GLY A 504 -16.56 14.13 -6.12
C GLY A 504 -16.14 13.52 -4.79
#